data_AF-A0A947JGV2-F1
#
_entry.id   AF-A0A947JGV2-F1
#
_cell.length_a   1.000
_cell.length_b   1.000
_cell.length_c   1.000
_cell.angle_alpha   90.00
_cell.angle_beta   90.00
_cell.angle_gamma   90.00
#
_symmetry.space_group_name_H-M   'P 1'
#
loop_
_entity.id
_entity.type
_entity.pdbx_description
1 polymer ?
#
loop_
_entity_poly.entity_id
_entity_poly.type
_entity_poly.pdbx_seq_one_letter_code
_entity_poly.pdbx_strand_id
1 'polypeptide(L)' 'YKKLLAGNKNILRYLFIVSDVDIKDAPDSDKDADPEVPVAIYIEKARGQKCQRCWNYSELVGSVKEHPSLCERCVKAI' A
#
# COMPACT_ATOMS: atom_id res chain seq x y z
N TYR A 1 3.75 4.61 17.87
CA TYR A 1 4.36 4.30 16.55
C TYR A 1 3.92 5.23 15.40
N LYS A 2 2.81 5.98 15.50
CA LYS A 2 2.25 6.79 14.40
C LYS A 2 3.26 7.72 13.69
N LYS A 3 4.07 8.49 14.43
CA LYS A 3 5.08 9.40 13.84
C LYS A 3 6.12 8.66 12.99
N LEU A 4 6.59 7.50 13.46
CA LEU A 4 7.56 6.66 12.74
C LEU A 4 6.95 6.11 11.45
N LEU A 5 5.73 5.55 11.53
CA LEU A 5 5.05 4.98 10.37
C LEU A 5 4.69 6.06 9.33
N ALA A 6 4.12 7.18 9.77
CA ALA A 6 3.75 8.28 8.89
C ALA A 6 4.98 8.90 8.19
N GLY A 7 6.09 9.09 8.92
CA GLY A 7 7.33 9.61 8.35
C GLY A 7 8.00 8.72 7.31
N ASN A 8 7.61 7.44 7.24
CA ASN A 8 8.19 6.44 6.33
C ASN A 8 7.13 5.83 5.39
N LYS A 9 5.95 6.44 5.22
CA LYS A 9 4.81 5.86 4.48
C LYS A 9 5.19 5.37 3.07
N ASN A 10 6.09 6.07 2.39
CA ASN A 10 6.57 5.75 1.04
C ASN A 10 7.36 4.44 0.93
N ILE A 11 7.94 3.93 2.03
CA ILE A 11 8.73 2.70 2.03
C ILE A 11 8.00 1.50 2.66
N LEU A 12 6.92 1.74 3.42
CA LEU A 12 6.24 0.69 4.18
C LEU A 12 5.73 -0.46 3.32
N ARG A 13 5.14 -0.15 2.15
CA ARG A 13 4.68 -1.19 1.21
C ARG A 13 5.80 -2.13 0.76
N TYR A 14 7.03 -1.64 0.65
CA TYR A 14 8.19 -2.46 0.30
C TYR A 14 8.69 -3.26 1.49
N LEU A 15 8.68 -2.68 2.69
CA LEU A 15 9.07 -3.38 3.90
C LEU A 15 8.12 -4.54 4.21
N PHE A 16 6.82 -4.33 4.02
CA PHE A 16 5.78 -5.32 4.28
C PHE A 16 5.49 -6.24 3.08
N ILE A 17 6.13 -6.01 1.93
CA ILE A 17 5.95 -6.80 0.71
C ILE A 17 4.47 -6.85 0.28
N VAL A 18 3.80 -5.70 0.37
CA VAL A 18 2.39 -5.52 -0.05
C VAL A 18 2.28 -4.48 -1.16
N SER A 19 1.14 -4.46 -1.86
CA SER A 19 0.92 -3.49 -2.94
C SER A 19 0.65 -2.07 -2.45
N ASP A 20 -0.01 -1.93 -1.30
CA ASP A 20 -0.33 -0.64 -0.69
C ASP A 20 -0.41 -0.73 0.84
N VAL A 21 -0.21 0.38 1.53
CA VAL A 21 -0.30 0.50 2.98
C VAL A 21 -0.96 1.82 3.33
N ASP A 22 -2.06 1.74 4.10
CA ASP A 22 -2.68 2.92 4.67
C ASP A 22 -2.58 2.92 6.20
N ILE A 23 -2.41 4.10 6.77
CA ILE A 23 -2.28 4.31 8.22
C ILE A 23 -3.45 5.17 8.65
N LYS A 24 -4.33 4.59 9.47
CA LYS A 24 -5.50 5.25 10.02
C LYS A 24 -5.39 5.32 11.54
N ASP A 25 -6.13 6.26 12.13
CA ASP A 25 -6.33 6.25 13.57
C ASP A 25 -7.23 5.07 13.94
N ALA A 26 -6.87 4.41 15.04
CA ALA A 26 -7.69 3.33 15.57
C ALA A 26 -9.04 3.90 16.02
N PRO A 27 -10.15 3.19 15.78
CA PRO A 27 -11.44 3.58 16.33
C PRO A 27 -11.44 3.47 17.86
N ASP A 28 -12.32 4.21 18.54
CA ASP A 28 -12.44 4.21 20.02
C ASP A 28 -12.73 2.82 20.59
N SER A 29 -13.36 1.95 19.79
CA SER A 29 -13.52 0.53 20.09
C SER A 29 -13.27 -0.28 18.82
N ASP A 30 -12.23 -1.11 18.85
CA ASP A 30 -11.92 -2.07 17.81
C ASP A 30 -12.10 -3.48 18.38
N LYS A 31 -13.10 -4.21 17.90
CA LYS A 31 -13.39 -5.57 18.37
C LYS A 31 -12.46 -6.61 17.75
N ASP A 32 -11.81 -6.25 16.65
CA ASP A 32 -10.92 -7.12 15.89
C ASP A 32 -9.44 -6.85 16.25
N ALA A 33 -9.17 -5.88 17.13
CA ALA A 33 -7.83 -5.60 17.64
C ALA A 33 -7.37 -6.69 18.60
N ASP A 34 -6.12 -7.14 18.40
CA ASP A 34 -5.44 -8.03 19.33
C ASP A 34 -4.98 -7.24 20.57
N PRO A 35 -5.42 -7.60 21.79
CA PRO A 35 -5.05 -6.88 23.00
C PRO A 35 -3.55 -6.96 23.34
N GLU A 36 -2.81 -7.93 22.79
CA GLU A 36 -1.36 -8.06 23.00
C GLU A 36 -0.54 -7.21 22.02
N VAL A 37 -1.17 -6.70 20.95
CA VAL A 37 -0.49 -5.92 19.91
C VAL A 37 -0.91 -4.44 20.01
N PRO A 38 0.04 -3.49 20.07
CA PRO A 38 -0.28 -2.07 20.24
C PRO A 38 -0.82 -1.39 18.97
N VAL A 39 -1.18 -2.16 17.94
CA VAL A 39 -1.69 -1.70 16.64
C VAL A 39 -2.74 -2.68 16.11
N ALA A 40 -3.82 -2.15 15.56
CA ALA A 40 -4.77 -2.93 14.76
C ALA A 40 -4.24 -3.10 13.34
N ILE A 41 -4.38 -4.31 12.79
CA ILE A 41 -3.92 -4.66 11.44
C ILE A 41 -5.10 -5.21 10.65
N TYR A 42 -5.39 -4.58 9.52
CA TYR A 42 -6.43 -5.02 8.59
C TYR A 42 -5.81 -5.36 7.25
N ILE A 43 -6.22 -6.49 6.69
CA ILE A 43 -5.71 -6.99 5.40
C ILE A 43 -6.87 -7.03 4.41
N GLU A 44 -6.71 -6.30 3.32
CA GLU A 44 -7.65 -6.31 2.20
C GLU A 44 -6.90 -6.41 0.87
N LYS A 45 -7.62 -6.80 -0.18
CA LYS A 45 -7.06 -6.82 -1.53
C LYS A 45 -6.83 -5.39 -2.01
N ALA A 46 -5.59 -5.08 -2.39
CA ALA A 46 -5.25 -3.78 -2.95
C ALA A 46 -6.06 -3.45 -4.21
N ARG A 47 -6.41 -2.16 -4.36
CA ARG A 47 -7.22 -1.64 -5.48
C ARG A 47 -6.42 -1.52 -6.77
N GLY A 48 -7.14 -1.32 -7.88
CA GLY A 48 -6.56 -1.12 -9.19
C GLY A 48 -6.16 -2.43 -9.89
N GLN A 49 -5.11 -2.37 -10.71
CA GLN A 49 -4.68 -3.49 -11.55
C GLN A 49 -3.22 -3.88 -11.28
N LYS A 50 -2.88 -5.14 -11.56
CA LYS A 50 -1.51 -5.65 -11.42
C LYS A 50 -0.60 -5.04 -12.49
N CYS A 51 0.46 -4.35 -12.06
CA CYS A 51 1.53 -3.92 -12.95
C CYS A 51 2.35 -5.12 -13.44
N GLN A 52 2.59 -5.22 -14.75
CA GLN A 52 3.32 -6.37 -15.32
C GLN A 52 4.83 -6.38 -15.01
N ARG A 53 5.43 -5.23 -14.68
CA ARG A 53 6.87 -5.11 -14.37
C ARG A 53 7.21 -5.39 -12.91
N CYS A 54 6.45 -4.80 -11.97
CA CYS A 54 6.76 -4.92 -10.54
C CYS A 54 5.74 -5.73 -9.73
N TRP A 55 4.69 -6.22 -10.38
CA TRP A 55 3.64 -7.07 -9.81
C TRP A 55 2.84 -6.48 -8.64
N ASN A 56 3.08 -5.21 -8.31
CA ASN A 56 2.24 -4.47 -7.39
C ASN A 56 0.94 -4.05 -8.08
N TYR A 57 -0.14 -4.00 -7.32
CA TYR A 57 -1.39 -3.38 -7.73
C TYR A 57 -1.30 -1.85 -7.57
N SER A 58 -1.81 -1.11 -8.55
CA SER A 58 -1.95 0.35 -8.51
C SER A 58 -3.18 0.76 -9.31
N GLU A 59 -3.91 1.75 -8.81
CA GLU A 59 -5.04 2.39 -9.52
C GLU A 59 -4.56 3.19 -10.74
N LEU A 60 -3.26 3.46 -10.84
CA LEU A 60 -2.65 4.24 -11.93
C LEU A 60 -2.02 3.37 -13.02
N VAL A 61 -2.18 2.04 -12.97
CA VAL A 61 -1.82 1.17 -14.11
C VAL A 61 -2.65 1.57 -15.33
N GLY A 62 -1.98 1.79 -16.46
CA GLY A 62 -2.64 2.21 -17.70
C GLY A 62 -2.82 3.73 -17.87
N SER A 63 -2.35 4.53 -16.91
CA SER A 63 -2.39 6.00 -17.00
C SER A 63 -1.52 6.59 -18.11
N VAL A 64 -0.50 5.85 -18.57
CA VAL A 64 0.42 6.27 -19.65
C VAL A 64 0.14 5.40 -20.88
N LYS A 65 -0.27 6.03 -21.98
CA LYS A 65 -0.75 5.33 -23.19
C LYS A 65 0.33 4.47 -23.84
N GLU A 66 1.57 4.92 -23.80
CA GLU A 66 2.75 4.23 -24.34
C GLU A 66 3.09 2.97 -23.53
N HIS A 67 2.65 2.91 -22.26
CA HIS A 67 2.92 1.82 -21.33
C HIS A 67 1.66 1.38 -20.57
N PRO A 68 0.64 0.84 -21.27
CA PRO A 68 -0.68 0.63 -20.69
C PRO A 68 -0.74 -0.46 -19.61
N SER A 69 0.30 -1.29 -19.49
CA SER A 69 0.40 -2.37 -18.50
C SER A 69 1.27 -2.02 -17.29
N LEU A 70 1.79 -0.78 -17.23
CA LEU A 70 2.73 -0.33 -16.20
C LEU A 70 2.10 0.68 -15.24
N CYS A 71 2.55 0.65 -13.99
CA CYS A 71 2.21 1.67 -13.00
C CYS A 71 3.11 2.91 -13.12
N GLU A 72 2.68 3.99 -12.48
CA GLU A 72 3.34 5.30 -12.47
C GLU A 72 4.82 5.23 -12.04
N ARG A 73 5.15 4.33 -11.10
CA ARG A 73 6.54 4.10 -10.67
C ARG A 73 7.38 3.42 -11.74
N CYS A 74 6.81 2.42 -12.41
CA CYS A 74 7.55 1.64 -13.41
C CYS A 74 7.82 2.46 -14.66
N VAL A 75 6.89 3.32 -15.06
CA VAL A 75 7.08 4.23 -16.21
C VAL A 75 8.21 5.22 -15.94
N LYS A 76 8.30 5.79 -14.73
CA LYS A 76 9.40 6.72 -14.36
C LYS A 76 10.81 6.09 -14.36
N ALA A 77 10.89 4.77 -14.44
CA ALA A 77 12.14 4.01 -14.38
C ALA A 77 12.52 3.38 -15.73
N ILE A 78 11.89 3.86 -16.80
CA ILE A 78 12.21 3.58 -18.21
C ILE A 78 12.78 4.87 -18.77
#